data_AF-A0A0V1HZW5-F1
#
_entry.id   AF-A0A0V1HZW5-F1
#
_cell.length_a   1.000
_cell.length_b   1.000
_cell.length_c   1.000
_cell.angle_alpha   90.00
_cell.angle_beta   90.00
_cell.angle_gamma   90.00
#
_symmetry.space_group_name_H-M   'P 1'
#
loop_
_entity.id
_entity.type
_entity.pdbx_description
1 polymer ?
#
loop_
_entity_poly.entity_id
_entity_poly.type
_entity_poly.pdbx_seq_one_letter_code
_entity_poly.pdbx_strand_id
1 'polypeptide(L)'
;MPNCPKCNKPVYFAERKVSMGKDWHASCLRCFNEPCSKVLTPGGHSEHNGLPYCNLCYRALFGPKGYGHGGTESHTFHGGKTG
;
A
#
# COMPACT_ATOMS: atom_id res chain seq x y z
N MET A 1 -14.79 9.82 19.57
CA MET A 1 -13.61 8.94 19.41
C MET A 1 -13.50 8.60 17.95
N PRO A 2 -12.34 8.78 17.29
CA PRO A 2 -12.23 8.47 15.88
C PRO A 2 -12.19 6.94 15.67
N ASN A 3 -13.04 6.45 14.78
CA ASN A 3 -13.09 5.04 14.39
C ASN A 3 -12.18 4.81 13.18
N CYS A 4 -11.45 3.71 13.17
CA CYS A 4 -10.63 3.36 12.03
C CYS A 4 -11.53 3.03 10.82
N PRO A 5 -11.35 3.68 9.67
CA PRO A 5 -12.18 3.45 8.49
C PRO A 5 -12.03 2.03 7.91
N LYS A 6 -10.95 1.30 8.26
CA LYS A 6 -10.71 -0.07 7.78
C LYS A 6 -11.49 -1.13 8.54
N CYS A 7 -11.48 -1.05 9.87
CA CYS A 7 -12.04 -2.08 10.74
C CYS A 7 -13.21 -1.59 11.59
N ASN A 8 -13.61 -0.31 11.43
CA ASN A 8 -14.66 0.38 12.20
C ASN A 8 -14.49 0.35 13.73
N LYS A 9 -13.32 -0.07 14.23
CA LYS A 9 -13.02 -0.14 15.67
C LYS A 9 -12.46 1.20 16.17
N PRO A 10 -12.66 1.52 17.47
CA PRO A 10 -12.10 2.72 18.06
C PRO A 10 -10.57 2.68 18.02
N VAL A 11 -9.95 3.80 17.65
CA VAL A 11 -8.49 3.96 17.64
C VAL A 11 -8.04 4.57 18.96
N TYR A 12 -7.30 3.80 19.75
CA TYR A 12 -6.71 4.28 21.01
C TYR A 12 -5.44 5.09 20.74
N PHE A 13 -5.12 6.05 21.62
CA PHE A 13 -3.95 6.93 21.48
C PHE A 13 -2.64 6.19 21.26
N ALA A 14 -2.44 5.01 21.86
CA ALA A 14 -1.22 4.21 21.72
C ALA A 14 -0.98 3.69 20.29
N GLU A 15 -2.04 3.35 19.55
CA GLU A 15 -1.95 2.81 18.18
C GLU A 15 -2.41 3.81 17.11
N ARG A 16 -2.74 5.03 17.54
CA ARG A 16 -3.28 6.08 16.67
C ARG A 16 -2.24 6.56 15.69
N LYS A 17 -2.51 6.32 14.41
CA LYS A 17 -1.80 6.89 13.29
C LYS A 17 -2.73 7.85 12.56
N VAL A 18 -2.43 9.14 12.63
CA VAL A 18 -3.12 10.16 11.84
C VAL A 18 -2.57 10.09 10.42
N SER A 19 -3.43 9.74 9.47
CA SER A 19 -3.11 9.77 8.05
C SER A 19 -4.31 10.34 7.31
N MET A 20 -4.06 11.30 6.41
CA MET A 20 -5.10 11.86 5.54
C MET A 20 -6.28 12.47 6.29
N GLY A 21 -5.98 13.11 7.42
CA GLY A 21 -6.98 13.71 8.29
C GLY A 21 -7.90 12.71 9.00
N LYS A 22 -7.60 11.40 8.95
CA LYS A 22 -8.33 10.33 9.64
C LYS A 22 -7.39 9.56 10.57
N ASP A 23 -7.96 8.97 11.61
CA ASP A 23 -7.22 8.10 12.53
C ASP A 23 -7.30 6.63 12.10
N TRP A 24 -6.14 6.00 12.03
CA TRP A 24 -5.98 4.60 11.68
C TRP A 24 -5.24 3.87 12.81
N HIS A 25 -5.47 2.56 12.95
CA HIS A 25 -4.57 1.74 13.75
C HIS A 25 -3.25 1.55 13.00
N ALA A 26 -2.14 1.44 13.75
CA ALA A 26 -0.83 1.08 13.22
C ALA A 26 -0.87 -0.18 12.32
N SER A 27 -1.64 -1.19 12.74
CA SER A 27 -1.83 -2.45 12.00
C SER A 27 -2.81 -2.33 10.82
N CYS A 28 -3.75 -1.40 10.88
CA CYS A 28 -4.74 -1.18 9.82
C CYS A 28 -4.17 -0.38 8.65
N LEU A 29 -3.20 0.51 8.93
CA LEU A 29 -2.48 1.32 7.96
C LEU A 29 -1.50 0.45 7.15
N ARG A 30 -2.04 -0.45 6.34
CA ARG A 30 -1.31 -1.33 5.44
C ARG A 30 -1.92 -1.26 4.05
N CYS A 31 -1.10 -1.50 3.04
CA CYS A 31 -1.51 -1.52 1.64
C CYS A 31 -2.77 -2.37 1.47
N PHE A 32 -3.81 -1.80 0.85
CA PHE A 32 -5.05 -2.52 0.60
C PHE A 32 -4.91 -3.61 -0.47
N ASN A 33 -3.86 -3.52 -1.30
CA ASN A 33 -3.56 -4.55 -2.28
C ASN A 33 -3.17 -5.87 -1.58
N GLU A 34 -4.03 -6.89 -1.65
CA GLU A 34 -3.85 -8.20 -1.01
C GLU A 34 -2.46 -8.83 -1.21
N PRO A 35 -1.93 -8.95 -2.45
CA PRO A 35 -0.59 -9.50 -2.68
C PRO A 35 0.54 -8.68 -2.07
N CYS A 36 0.31 -7.40 -1.76
CA CYS A 36 1.32 -6.56 -1.11
C CYS A 36 1.16 -6.61 0.40
N SER A 37 -0.04 -6.28 0.92
CA SER A 37 -0.40 -6.20 2.34
C SER A 37 0.66 -5.55 3.26
N LYS A 38 1.55 -4.73 2.68
CA LYS A 38 2.72 -4.17 3.37
C LYS A 38 2.28 -3.12 4.36
N VAL A 39 2.82 -3.17 5.58
CA VAL A 39 2.61 -2.14 6.60
C VAL A 39 3.17 -0.81 6.07
N LEU A 40 2.34 0.23 6.13
CA LEU A 40 2.66 1.54 5.61
C LEU A 40 3.08 2.45 6.76
N THR A 41 4.09 3.27 6.50
CA THR A 41 4.48 4.32 7.45
C THR A 41 3.51 5.51 7.31
N PRO A 42 3.05 6.12 8.41
CA PRO A 42 2.32 7.39 8.35
C PRO A 42 3.14 8.43 7.57
N GLY A 43 2.52 9.06 6.57
CA GLY A 43 3.19 10.02 5.67
C GLY A 43 3.97 9.40 4.49
N GLY A 44 4.18 8.08 4.46
CA GLY A 44 4.94 7.38 3.40
C GLY A 44 4.08 6.60 2.40
N HIS A 45 2.81 6.94 2.24
CA HIS A 45 1.86 6.19 1.42
C HIS A 45 0.86 7.10 0.70
N SER A 46 0.17 6.55 -0.28
CA SER A 46 -0.87 7.23 -1.06
C SER A 46 -2.24 6.64 -0.73
N GLU A 47 -3.32 7.38 -0.98
CA GLU A 47 -4.69 6.86 -0.88
C GLU A 47 -5.34 6.85 -2.25
N HIS A 48 -6.23 5.88 -2.41
CA HIS A 48 -7.15 5.86 -3.53
C HIS A 48 -8.52 5.40 -3.03
N ASN A 49 -9.58 6.18 -3.30
CA ASN A 49 -10.94 5.91 -2.82
C ASN A 49 -11.04 5.66 -1.29
N GLY A 50 -10.25 6.38 -0.49
CA GLY A 50 -10.22 6.20 0.97
C GLY A 50 -9.51 4.94 1.46
N LEU A 51 -8.82 4.22 0.56
CA LEU A 51 -8.03 3.03 0.88
C LEU A 51 -6.52 3.36 0.77
N PRO A 52 -5.70 2.96 1.75
CA PRO A 52 -4.28 3.26 1.74
C PRO A 52 -3.51 2.25 0.86
N TYR A 53 -2.65 2.75 -0.01
CA TYR A 53 -1.79 1.98 -0.91
C TYR A 53 -0.33 2.41 -0.75
N CYS A 54 0.61 1.46 -0.87
CA CYS A 54 2.02 1.83 -0.96
C CYS A 54 2.26 2.59 -2.28
N ASN A 55 3.27 3.46 -2.31
CA ASN A 55 3.59 4.24 -3.52
C ASN A 55 3.81 3.36 -4.75
N LEU A 56 4.37 2.15 -4.57
CA LEU A 56 4.58 1.20 -5.65
C LEU A 56 3.26 0.66 -6.23
N CYS A 57 2.38 0.11 -5.38
CA CYS A 57 1.08 -0.39 -5.82
C CYS A 57 0.19 0.74 -6.32
N TYR A 58 0.25 1.92 -5.70
CA TYR A 58 -0.50 3.08 -6.16
C TYR A 58 -0.11 3.45 -7.60
N ARG A 59 1.20 3.51 -7.90
CA ARG A 59 1.70 3.76 -9.27
C ARG A 59 1.38 2.62 -10.24
N ALA A 60 1.42 1.37 -9.78
CA ALA A 60 1.13 0.21 -10.64
C ALA A 60 -0.37 0.06 -10.97
N LEU A 61 -1.25 0.35 -10.01
CA LEU A 61 -2.70 0.21 -10.14
C LEU A 61 -3.36 1.47 -10.74
N PHE A 62 -2.94 2.66 -10.26
CA PHE A 62 -3.55 3.96 -10.55
C PHE A 62 -2.60 4.94 -11.26
N GLY A 63 -1.33 4.58 -11.45
CA GLY A 63 -0.45 5.38 -12.29
C GLY A 63 -0.92 5.37 -13.74
N PRO A 64 -0.46 6.32 -14.57
CA PRO A 64 -0.80 6.36 -15.97
C PRO A 64 -0.36 5.03 -16.61
N LYS A 65 -1.35 4.19 -16.94
CA LYS A 65 -1.16 3.03 -17.81
C LYS A 65 -0.86 3.59 -19.19
N GLY A 66 0.40 3.94 -19.42
CA GLY A 66 0.89 4.26 -20.75
C GLY A 66 0.54 3.09 -21.66
N TYR A 67 -0.35 3.32 -22.60
CA TYR A 67 -0.58 2.44 -23.74
C TYR A 67 0.74 2.36 -24.51
N GLY A 68 1.57 1.39 -24.14
CA GLY A 68 2.78 1.00 -24.84
C GLY A 68 2.62 -0.47 -25.19
N HIS A 69 2.16 -0.74 -26.39
CA HIS A 69 2.27 -2.06 -27.00
C HIS A 69 3.75 -2.47 -27.08
N GLY A 70 4.02 -3.74 -26.78
CA GLY A 70 5.26 -4.45 -27.10
C GLY A 70 6.11 -4.71 -25.86
N GLY A 71 6.53 -5.92 -25.53
CA GLY A 71 6.26 -7.28 -25.98
C GLY A 71 6.79 -8.19 -24.86
N THR A 72 6.80 -9.51 -25.07
CA THR A 72 7.80 -10.47 -24.53
C THR A 72 9.03 -9.75 -23.94
N GLU A 73 9.53 -10.01 -22.74
CA GLU A 73 10.22 -11.25 -22.34
C GLU A 73 10.26 -11.39 -20.81
N SER A 74 9.67 -12.48 -20.30
CA SER A 74 9.98 -12.99 -18.96
C SER A 74 11.36 -13.65 -19.01
N HIS A 75 12.43 -12.92 -18.74
CA HIS A 75 13.69 -13.57 -18.42
C HIS A 75 13.58 -14.15 -17.00
N THR A 76 13.23 -15.44 -16.92
CA THR A 76 13.54 -16.23 -15.74
C THR A 76 15.06 -16.30 -15.63
N PHE A 77 15.66 -15.51 -14.73
CA PHE A 77 17.06 -15.73 -14.34
C PHE A 77 17.13 -16.98 -13.46
N HIS A 78 17.27 -18.15 -14.10
CA HIS A 78 17.82 -19.32 -13.46
C HIS A 78 19.35 -19.24 -13.51
N GLY A 79 19.99 -19.33 -12.34
CA GLY A 79 21.37 -19.78 -12.21
C GLY A 79 22.42 -18.67 -12.11
N GLY A 80 22.81 -18.34 -10.87
CA GLY A 80 24.00 -17.55 -10.58
C GLY A 80 24.60 -17.99 -9.26
N LYS A 81 25.36 -19.10 -9.28
CA LYS A 81 26.23 -19.52 -8.18
C LYS A 81 27.37 -18.49 -8.08
N THR A 82 27.56 -17.90 -6.90
CA THR A 82 28.72 -17.06 -6.59
C THR A 82 29.51 -17.70 -5.45
N GLY A 83 30.81 -17.90 -5.68
CA GLY A 83 31.84 -18.08 -4.64
C GLY A 83 31.96 -19.49 -4.09
#